data_AF-A0A8T3LTK3-F1
#
_entry.id   AF-A0A8T3LTK3-F1
#
_cell.length_a   1.000
_cell.length_b   1.000
_cell.length_c   1.000
_cell.angle_alpha   90.00
_cell.angle_beta   90.00
_cell.angle_gamma   90.00
#
_symmetry.space_group_name_H-M   'P 1'
#
loop_
_entity.id
_entity.type
_entity.pdbx_description
1 polymer ?
#
loop_
_entity_poly.entity_id
_entity_poly.type
_entity_poly.pdbx_seq_one_letter_code
_entity_poly.pdbx_strand_id
1 'polypeptide(L)'
;MRRSLELLGARLDRNFSILIYPEGELTVGGPMKPFKAGAGLVAVEGATPVVPMMLKIHRLSWVDQRGPGTSLRGDVEIIFGKPIHFAAGTDATVATEQLQEAVAAL
;
A
#
# COMPACT_ATOMS: atom_id res chain seq x y z
N MET A 1 -17.84 2.31 6.96
CA MET A 1 -16.56 1.58 7.11
C MET A 1 -16.74 0.09 7.43
N ARG A 2 -17.69 -0.32 8.28
CA ARG A 2 -17.87 -1.74 8.65
C ARG A 2 -18.11 -2.67 7.44
N ARG A 3 -18.97 -2.26 6.50
CA ARG A 3 -19.29 -3.07 5.30
C ARG A 3 -18.12 -3.28 4.32
N SER A 4 -17.20 -2.32 4.19
CA SER A 4 -16.02 -2.50 3.32
C SER A 4 -15.01 -3.47 3.92
N LEU A 5 -14.89 -3.49 5.26
CA LEU A 5 -14.04 -4.46 5.98
C LEU A 5 -14.63 -5.87 5.93
N GLU A 6 -15.94 -6.01 6.09
CA GLU A 6 -16.63 -7.31 5.92
C GLU A 6 -16.42 -7.90 4.53
N LEU A 7 -16.50 -7.06 3.48
CA LEU A 7 -16.20 -7.49 2.11
C LEU A 7 -14.73 -7.85 1.93
N LEU A 8 -13.82 -7.11 2.56
CA LEU A 8 -12.38 -7.42 2.58
C LEU A 8 -12.12 -8.80 3.19
N GLY A 9 -12.65 -9.06 4.39
CA GLY A 9 -12.55 -10.35 5.07
C GLY A 9 -13.10 -11.48 4.21
N ALA A 10 -14.30 -11.33 3.64
CA ALA A 10 -14.89 -12.33 2.76
C ALA A 10 -14.07 -12.60 1.47
N ARG A 11 -13.22 -11.66 1.04
CA ARG A 11 -12.28 -11.87 -0.08
C ARG A 11 -11.01 -12.57 0.39
N LEU A 12 -10.49 -12.20 1.55
CA LEU A 12 -9.33 -12.87 2.15
C LEU A 12 -9.63 -14.36 2.42
N ASP A 13 -10.82 -14.66 2.95
CA ASP A 13 -11.29 -16.05 3.19
C ASP A 13 -11.35 -16.89 1.90
N ARG A 14 -11.42 -16.22 0.74
CA ARG A 14 -11.45 -16.84 -0.59
C ARG A 14 -10.07 -16.83 -1.26
N ASN A 15 -9.00 -16.63 -0.51
CA ASN A 15 -7.61 -16.58 -0.97
C ASN A 15 -7.32 -15.50 -2.02
N PHE A 16 -8.03 -14.35 -1.97
CA PHE A 16 -7.66 -13.21 -2.80
C PHE A 16 -6.48 -12.45 -2.17
N SER A 17 -5.51 -12.07 -3.00
CA SER A 17 -4.52 -11.05 -2.64
C SER A 17 -5.10 -9.66 -2.84
N ILE A 18 -4.89 -8.77 -1.87
CA ILE A 18 -5.51 -7.45 -1.84
C ILE A 18 -4.42 -6.39 -1.78
N LEU A 19 -4.47 -5.46 -2.73
CA LEU A 19 -3.59 -4.30 -2.78
C LEU A 19 -4.32 -3.08 -2.24
N ILE A 20 -3.69 -2.37 -1.31
CA ILE A 20 -4.21 -1.15 -0.69
C ILE A 20 -3.17 -0.05 -0.85
N TYR A 21 -3.63 1.14 -1.26
CA TYR A 21 -2.83 2.36 -1.26
C TYR A 21 -3.20 3.19 -0.01
N PRO A 22 -2.40 3.12 1.07
CA PRO A 22 -2.77 3.66 2.37
C PRO A 22 -2.75 5.19 2.43
N GLU A 23 -2.10 5.87 1.48
CA GLU A 23 -2.14 7.33 1.33
C GLU A 23 -3.53 7.84 0.92
N GLY A 24 -4.32 7.00 0.23
CA GLY A 24 -5.66 7.32 -0.26
C GLY A 24 -5.72 8.48 -1.26
N GLU A 25 -4.59 8.89 -1.82
CA GLU A 25 -4.44 9.81 -2.94
C GLU A 25 -3.38 9.27 -3.89
N LEU A 26 -3.50 9.60 -5.18
CA LEU A 26 -2.46 9.27 -6.14
C LEU A 26 -1.29 10.24 -5.97
N THR A 27 -0.14 9.73 -5.53
CA THR A 27 1.11 10.49 -5.47
C THR A 27 1.98 10.09 -6.67
N VAL A 28 2.20 11.00 -7.62
CA VAL A 28 3.04 10.77 -8.81
C VAL A 28 4.39 11.44 -8.61
N GLY A 29 5.44 10.64 -8.37
CA GLY A 29 6.82 11.13 -8.31
C GLY A 29 7.17 12.03 -7.11
N GLY A 30 6.28 12.18 -6.14
CA GLY A 30 6.51 12.92 -4.89
C GLY A 30 6.85 11.99 -3.71
N PRO A 31 7.27 12.53 -2.55
CA PRO A 31 7.56 11.70 -1.39
C PRO A 31 6.29 10.99 -0.92
N MET A 32 6.46 9.78 -0.38
CA MET A 32 5.38 9.00 0.23
C MET A 32 4.62 9.87 1.24
N LYS A 33 3.30 9.92 1.11
CA LYS A 33 2.45 10.63 2.06
C LYS A 33 2.21 9.79 3.31
N PRO A 34 1.82 10.43 4.43
CA PRO A 34 1.44 9.70 5.63
C PRO A 34 0.30 8.72 5.34
N PHE A 35 0.39 7.53 5.94
CA PHE A 35 -0.62 6.50 5.80
C PHE A 35 -1.86 6.88 6.61
N LYS A 36 -3.04 6.64 6.04
CA LYS A 36 -4.30 6.82 6.76
C LYS A 36 -4.47 5.70 7.79
N ALA A 37 -4.97 6.04 8.98
CA ALA A 37 -5.18 5.11 10.10
C ALA A 37 -6.01 3.85 9.75
N GLY A 38 -6.82 3.91 8.69
CA GLY A 38 -7.56 2.75 8.19
C GLY A 38 -6.66 1.60 7.70
N ALA A 39 -5.41 1.87 7.32
CA ALA A 39 -4.47 0.87 6.85
C ALA A 39 -4.12 -0.15 7.96
N GLY A 40 -3.76 0.35 9.15
CA GLY A 40 -3.48 -0.51 10.31
C GLY A 40 -4.70 -1.30 10.76
N LEU A 41 -5.91 -0.70 10.71
CA LEU A 41 -7.14 -1.42 11.03
C LEU A 41 -7.37 -2.60 10.09
N VAL A 42 -7.19 -2.42 8.78
CA VAL A 42 -7.32 -3.54 7.82
C VAL A 42 -6.25 -4.61 8.05
N ALA A 43 -5.03 -4.19 8.39
CA ALA A 43 -3.92 -5.12 8.65
C ALA A 43 -4.15 -5.99 9.90
N VAL A 44 -4.68 -5.40 10.97
CA VAL A 44 -4.99 -6.11 12.22
C VAL A 44 -6.21 -7.00 12.06
N GLU A 45 -7.32 -6.45 11.55
CA GLU A 45 -8.58 -7.20 11.40
C GLU A 45 -8.54 -8.25 10.29
N GLY A 46 -7.69 -8.05 9.28
CA GLY A 46 -7.51 -9.00 8.18
C GLY A 46 -6.84 -10.31 8.58
N ALA A 47 -6.22 -10.37 9.77
CA ALA A 47 -5.57 -11.57 10.35
C ALA A 47 -4.67 -12.35 9.36
N THR A 48 -4.09 -11.65 8.39
CA THR A 48 -3.32 -12.20 7.26
C THR A 48 -2.00 -11.44 7.16
N PRO A 49 -0.89 -12.08 6.74
CA PRO A 49 0.36 -11.38 6.47
C PRO A 49 0.16 -10.18 5.53
N VAL A 50 0.61 -9.01 5.96
CA VAL A 50 0.71 -7.82 5.12
C VAL A 50 2.12 -7.75 4.56
N VAL A 51 2.23 -7.62 3.24
CA VAL A 51 3.52 -7.47 2.56
C VAL A 51 3.70 -6.00 2.19
N PRO A 52 4.66 -5.28 2.81
CA PRO A 52 5.01 -3.92 2.43
C PRO A 52 5.45 -3.90 0.95
N MET A 53 4.98 -2.93 0.19
CA MET A 53 5.33 -2.79 -1.23
C MET A 53 5.63 -1.33 -1.55
N MET A 54 6.78 -1.09 -2.18
CA MET A 54 7.19 0.23 -2.67
C MET A 54 7.19 0.24 -4.19
N LEU A 55 6.58 1.26 -4.79
CA LEU A 55 6.63 1.53 -6.21
C LEU A 55 7.60 2.69 -6.45
N LYS A 56 8.79 2.41 -6.99
CA LYS A 56 9.75 3.42 -7.40
C LYS A 56 9.53 3.75 -8.88
N ILE A 57 9.39 5.03 -9.18
CA ILE A 57 9.21 5.51 -10.55
C ILE A 57 10.54 6.15 -10.97
N HIS A 58 11.32 5.46 -11.80
CA HIS A 58 12.56 6.01 -12.36
C HIS A 58 12.27 6.92 -13.55
N ARG A 59 11.21 6.62 -14.31
CA ARG A 59 10.79 7.42 -15.46
C ARG A 59 9.29 7.32 -15.68
N LEU A 60 8.64 8.46 -15.87
CA LEU A 60 7.23 8.50 -16.24
C LEU A 60 7.06 8.30 -17.75
N SER A 61 5.99 7.62 -18.14
CA SER A 61 5.65 7.46 -19.56
C SER A 61 4.96 8.71 -20.10
N TRP A 62 4.89 8.83 -21.43
CA TRP A 62 4.09 9.85 -22.11
C TRP A 62 2.60 9.78 -21.77
N VAL A 63 2.09 8.60 -21.40
CA VAL A 63 0.69 8.42 -20.97
C VAL A 63 0.47 9.06 -19.59
N ASP A 64 1.46 8.94 -18.70
CA ASP A 64 1.41 9.46 -17.33
C ASP A 64 1.69 10.96 -17.26
N GLN A 65 2.64 11.43 -18.07
CA GLN A 65 2.96 12.84 -18.26
C GLN A 65 2.81 13.20 -19.74
N ARG A 66 1.65 13.77 -20.09
CA ARG A 66 1.37 14.31 -21.43
C ARG A 66 2.17 15.60 -21.66
N GLY A 67 3.48 15.46 -21.85
CA GLY A 67 4.42 16.56 -22.03
C GLY A 67 5.44 16.30 -23.15
N PRO A 68 5.96 17.33 -23.82
CA PRO A 68 7.06 17.19 -24.77
C PRO A 68 8.31 16.64 -24.08
N GLY A 69 9.00 15.67 -24.69
CA GLY A 69 10.26 15.11 -24.18
C GLY A 69 10.12 13.92 -23.22
N THR A 70 8.91 13.39 -22.99
CA THR A 70 8.72 12.17 -22.19
C THR A 70 8.94 10.90 -23.02
N SER A 71 9.40 9.83 -22.37
CA SER A 71 9.62 8.55 -23.04
C SER A 71 8.29 7.86 -23.34
N LEU A 72 8.21 7.13 -24.46
CA LEU A 72 7.06 6.29 -24.80
C LEU A 72 6.72 5.25 -23.72
N ARG A 73 7.73 4.82 -22.94
CA ARG A 73 7.57 3.83 -21.86
C ARG A 73 8.03 4.41 -20.54
N GLY A 74 7.28 4.10 -19.49
CA GLY A 74 7.71 4.34 -18.12
C GLY A 74 8.76 3.30 -17.69
N ASP A 75 9.49 3.64 -16.64
CA ASP A 75 10.43 2.76 -15.95
C ASP A 75 10.06 2.76 -14.47
N VAL A 76 9.60 1.60 -14.00
CA VAL A 76 9.07 1.40 -12.66
C VAL A 76 9.69 0.16 -12.04
N GLU A 77 10.07 0.28 -10.78
CA GLU A 77 10.56 -0.81 -9.94
C GLU A 77 9.57 -1.06 -8.81
N ILE A 78 9.23 -2.33 -8.59
CA ILE A 78 8.38 -2.75 -7.48
C ILE A 78 9.24 -3.54 -6.51
N ILE A 79 9.31 -3.07 -5.26
CA ILE A 79 10.07 -3.71 -4.19
C ILE A 79 9.09 -4.28 -3.18
N PHE A 80 9.23 -5.57 -2.87
CA PHE A 80 8.46 -6.24 -1.84
C PHE A 80 9.31 -6.41 -0.58
N GLY A 81 8.76 -5.96 0.54
CA GLY A 81 9.33 -6.15 1.87
C GLY A 81 9.05 -7.53 2.44
N LYS A 82 9.51 -7.73 3.68
CA LYS A 82 9.20 -8.94 4.44
C LYS A 82 7.75 -8.92 4.93
N PRO A 83 7.02 -10.06 4.90
CA PRO A 83 5.67 -10.13 5.45
C PRO A 83 5.63 -9.75 6.95
N ILE A 84 4.66 -8.94 7.32
CA ILE A 84 4.41 -8.48 8.70
C ILE A 84 3.08 -9.09 9.16
N HIS A 85 3.08 -9.64 10.37
CA HIS A 85 1.88 -10.14 11.02
C HIS A 85 1.58 -9.27 12.23
N PHE A 86 0.33 -8.85 12.35
CA PHE A 86 -0.15 -8.10 13.51
C PHE A 86 -0.94 -9.02 14.42
N ALA A 87 -0.72 -8.90 15.73
CA ALA A 87 -1.52 -9.62 16.71
C ALA A 87 -2.92 -9.00 16.79
N ALA A 88 -3.94 -9.84 17.02
CA ALA A 88 -5.29 -9.37 17.29
C ALA A 88 -5.29 -8.37 18.47
N GLY A 89 -5.99 -7.24 18.30
CA GLY A 89 -6.05 -6.18 19.31
C GLY A 89 -4.85 -5.23 19.33
N THR A 90 -3.92 -5.34 18.37
CA THR A 90 -2.89 -4.32 18.16
C THR A 90 -3.56 -2.98 17.81
N ASP A 91 -3.09 -1.89 18.40
CA ASP A 91 -3.61 -0.56 18.11
C ASP A 91 -3.42 -0.21 16.62
N ALA A 92 -4.50 0.25 15.97
CA ALA A 92 -4.50 0.52 14.54
C ALA A 92 -3.52 1.64 14.15
N THR A 93 -3.25 2.59 15.05
CA THR A 93 -2.28 3.67 14.84
C THR A 93 -0.87 3.10 14.83
N VAL A 94 -0.53 2.28 15.83
CA VAL A 94 0.77 1.60 15.92
C VAL A 94 1.01 0.71 14.71
N ALA A 95 -0.02 -0.06 14.29
CA ALA A 95 0.08 -0.88 13.09
C ALA A 95 0.29 -0.03 11.82
N THR A 96 -0.38 1.12 11.72
CA THR A 96 -0.21 2.05 10.59
C THR A 96 1.20 2.63 10.54
N GLU A 97 1.75 3.04 11.68
CA GLU A 97 3.12 3.55 11.79
C GLU A 97 4.15 2.50 11.38
N GLN A 98 4.02 1.27 11.91
CA GLN A 98 4.91 0.16 11.54
C GLN A 98 4.85 -0.17 10.05
N LEU A 99 3.66 -0.13 9.44
CA LEU A 99 3.51 -0.31 7.99
C LEU A 99 4.19 0.81 7.21
N GLN A 100 4.03 2.06 7.64
CA GLN A 100 4.65 3.20 6.97
C GLN A 100 6.17 3.12 7.04
N GLU A 101 6.73 2.82 8.22
CA GLU A 101 8.17 2.60 8.40
C GLU A 101 8.69 1.45 7.54
N ALA A 102 7.96 0.34 7.51
CA ALA A 102 8.36 -0.83 6.73
C ALA A 102 8.39 -0.56 5.22
N VAL A 103 7.46 0.24 4.69
CA VAL A 103 7.49 0.65 3.28
C VAL A 103 8.60 1.69 3.06
N ALA A 104 8.79 2.66 3.98
CA ALA A 104 9.82 3.68 3.85
C ALA A 104 11.26 3.12 3.88
N ALA A 105 11.46 1.93 4.45
CA ALA A 105 12.74 1.22 4.47
C ALA A 105 13.09 0.46 3.17
N LEU A 106 12.21 0.46 2.15
CA LEU A 106 12.40 -0.23 0.85
C LEU A 106 12.97 0.70 -0.23
#